data_AF-A0A822D6R2-F1
#
_entry.id   AF-A0A822D6R2-F1
#
_cell.length_a   1.000
_cell.length_b   1.000
_cell.length_c   1.000
_cell.angle_alpha   90.00
_cell.angle_beta   90.00
_cell.angle_gamma   90.00
#
_symmetry.space_group_name_H-M   'P 1'
#
loop_
_entity.id
_entity.type
_entity.pdbx_description
1 polymer ?
#
loop_
_entity_poly.entity_id
_entity_poly.type
_entity_poly.pdbx_seq_one_letter_code
_entity_poly.pdbx_strand_id
1 'polypeptide(L)'
;IMKIDPSKISTSITPFAMIDEHSALPQEQEVLFTMHTVFRVGEIKRAAENSRIWEVQLTITDESDPQLSALTNCIKEEIDGTG
;
A
#
# COMPACT_ATOMS: atom_id res chain seq x y z
N ILE A 1 0.42 7.65 9.66
CA ILE A 1 0.97 8.59 8.64
C ILE A 1 1.42 7.79 7.43
N MET A 2 0.86 8.06 6.26
CA MET A 2 1.27 7.43 5.00
C MET A 2 2.54 8.10 4.50
N LYS A 3 3.60 7.32 4.24
CA LYS A 3 4.84 7.82 3.64
C LYS A 3 4.95 7.20 2.25
N ILE A 4 4.80 8.03 1.24
CA ILE A 4 5.03 7.62 -0.15
C ILE A 4 6.49 7.92 -0.45
N ASP A 5 7.29 6.89 -0.73
CA ASP A 5 8.68 7.04 -1.14
C ASP A 5 8.73 7.26 -2.66
N PRO A 6 9.14 8.45 -3.15
CA PRO A 6 9.23 8.74 -4.58
C PRO A 6 10.17 7.80 -5.34
N SER A 7 11.18 7.24 -4.68
CA SER A 7 12.12 6.30 -5.32
C SER A 7 11.46 4.95 -5.64
N LYS A 8 10.43 4.56 -4.86
CA LYS A 8 9.58 3.40 -5.13
C LYS A 8 8.53 3.67 -6.19
N ILE A 9 8.14 4.93 -6.39
CA ILE A 9 7.24 5.33 -7.50
C ILE A 9 7.95 5.22 -8.84
N SER A 10 9.26 5.52 -8.90
CA SER A 10 10.04 5.40 -10.14
C SER A 10 10.11 3.97 -10.69
N THR A 11 9.92 2.96 -9.83
CA THR A 11 9.93 1.52 -10.20
C THR A 11 8.55 0.88 -10.16
N SER A 12 7.61 1.47 -9.42
CA SER A 12 6.23 1.01 -9.30
C SER A 12 5.40 1.50 -10.47
N ILE A 13 4.79 0.56 -11.19
CA ILE A 13 3.87 0.83 -12.30
C ILE A 13 2.53 1.40 -11.80
N THR A 14 2.29 1.42 -10.49
CA THR A 14 1.00 1.75 -9.90
C THR A 14 0.71 3.26 -9.97
N PRO A 15 -0.23 3.70 -10.82
CA PRO A 15 -0.56 5.12 -10.94
C PRO A 15 -1.29 5.62 -9.70
N PHE A 16 -1.06 6.88 -9.35
CA PHE A 16 -1.84 7.61 -8.36
C PHE A 16 -2.09 9.03 -8.82
N ALA A 17 -3.12 9.66 -8.27
CA ALA A 17 -3.48 11.04 -8.54
C ALA A 17 -3.82 11.78 -7.25
N MET A 18 -3.36 13.03 -7.13
CA MET A 18 -3.93 13.96 -6.17
C MET A 18 -5.25 14.46 -6.76
N ILE A 19 -6.33 14.34 -6.00
CA ILE A 19 -7.68 14.69 -6.48
C ILE A 19 -8.32 15.78 -5.62
N ASP A 20 -7.50 16.61 -4.97
CA ASP A 20 -7.95 17.70 -4.09
C ASP A 20 -8.99 18.62 -4.77
N GLU A 21 -8.80 18.93 -6.06
CA GLU A 21 -9.72 19.77 -6.85
C GLU A 21 -11.01 19.06 -7.29
N HIS A 22 -11.06 17.73 -7.13
CA HIS A 22 -12.18 16.88 -7.52
C HIS A 22 -12.83 16.17 -6.31
N SER A 23 -12.30 16.39 -5.11
CA SER A 23 -12.83 15.79 -3.89
C SER A 23 -14.18 16.40 -3.54
N ALA A 24 -15.07 15.56 -3.01
CA ALA A 24 -16.37 16.02 -2.51
C ALA A 24 -16.22 16.96 -1.28
N LEU A 25 -15.08 16.87 -0.58
CA LEU A 25 -14.76 17.66 0.61
C LEU A 25 -13.51 18.50 0.35
N PRO A 26 -13.64 19.80 0.01
CA PRO A 26 -12.50 20.64 -0.38
C PRO A 26 -11.47 20.92 0.72
N GLN A 27 -11.74 20.52 1.96
CA GLN A 27 -10.87 20.76 3.11
C GLN A 27 -9.91 19.59 3.39
N GLU A 28 -10.09 18.47 2.70
CA GLU A 28 -9.27 17.27 2.85
C GLU A 28 -8.29 17.17 1.68
N GLN A 29 -7.10 16.65 1.96
CA GLN A 29 -6.16 16.26 0.91
C GLN A 29 -6.43 14.80 0.57
N GLU A 30 -6.65 14.52 -0.71
CA GLU A 30 -7.05 13.20 -1.17
C GLU A 30 -6.12 12.69 -2.28
N VAL A 31 -5.64 11.46 -2.08
CA VAL A 31 -4.85 10.73 -3.05
C VAL A 31 -5.61 9.49 -3.50
N LEU A 32 -5.86 9.38 -4.79
CA LEU A 32 -6.51 8.24 -5.42
C LEU A 32 -5.46 7.29 -5.99
N PHE A 33 -5.52 6.03 -5.56
CA PHE A 33 -4.73 4.95 -6.14
C PHE A 33 -5.60 4.15 -7.12
N THR A 34 -5.00 3.61 -8.18
CA THR A 34 -5.73 2.69 -9.05
C THR A 34 -6.16 1.43 -8.28
N MET A 35 -7.20 0.78 -8.78
CA MET A 35 -7.59 -0.55 -8.30
C MET A 35 -6.42 -1.54 -8.39
N HIS A 36 -6.40 -2.52 -7.49
CA HIS A 36 -5.33 -3.53 -7.37
C HIS A 36 -3.97 -2.99 -6.88
N THR A 37 -3.94 -1.79 -6.31
CA THR A 37 -2.78 -1.32 -5.56
C THR A 37 -2.58 -2.16 -4.30
N VAL A 38 -1.38 -2.72 -4.14
CA VAL A 38 -1.00 -3.50 -2.96
C VAL A 38 -0.17 -2.64 -2.02
N PHE A 39 -0.48 -2.72 -0.72
CA PHE A 39 0.28 -2.07 0.33
C PHE A 39 0.82 -3.12 1.30
N ARG A 40 2.09 -2.96 1.70
CA ARG A 40 2.63 -3.68 2.86
C ARG A 40 2.27 -2.94 4.13
N VAL A 41 1.69 -3.67 5.07
CA VAL A 41 1.49 -3.23 6.45
C VAL A 41 2.83 -3.33 7.19
N GLY A 42 3.31 -2.20 7.68
CA GLY A 42 4.50 -2.09 8.52
C GLY A 42 4.14 -2.00 10.00
N GLU A 43 4.73 -1.02 10.69
CA GLU A 43 4.46 -0.78 12.12
C GLU A 43 2.98 -0.45 12.35
N ILE A 44 2.40 -1.07 13.37
CA ILE A 44 1.08 -0.73 13.91
C ILE A 44 1.29 -0.26 15.34
N LYS A 45 0.89 0.98 15.64
CA LYS A 45 1.04 1.55 16.98
C LYS A 45 -0.18 2.37 17.38
N ARG A 46 -0.36 2.58 18.68
CA ARG A 46 -1.39 3.50 19.17
C ARG A 46 -0.93 4.94 18.93
N ALA A 47 -1.84 5.80 18.49
CA ALA A 47 -1.58 7.21 18.37
C ALA A 47 -1.29 7.79 19.76
N ALA A 48 -0.23 8.60 19.87
CA ALA A 48 0.18 9.20 21.14
C ALA A 48 -0.93 10.10 21.72
N GLU A 49 -1.68 10.78 20.86
CA GLU A 49 -2.70 11.76 21.24
C GLU A 49 -4.04 11.11 21.65
N ASN A 50 -4.31 9.87 21.21
CA ASN A 50 -5.56 9.19 21.52
C ASN A 50 -5.37 7.66 21.49
N SER A 51 -5.44 7.05 22.67
CA SER A 51 -5.23 5.61 22.85
C SER A 51 -6.29 4.71 22.18
N ARG A 52 -7.37 5.30 21.67
CA ARG A 52 -8.41 4.62 20.86
C ARG A 52 -8.10 4.63 19.37
N ILE A 53 -7.14 5.43 18.92
CA ILE A 53 -6.72 5.53 17.53
C ILE A 53 -5.46 4.69 17.34
N TRP A 54 -5.44 3.92 16.25
CA TRP A 54 -4.28 3.15 15.82
C TRP A 54 -3.71 3.77 14.54
N GLU A 55 -2.41 4.00 14.55
CA GLU A 55 -1.63 4.38 13.39
C GLU A 55 -1.04 3.13 12.75
N VAL A 56 -1.32 2.98 11.46
CA VAL A 56 -0.72 1.93 10.64
C VAL A 56 0.21 2.58 9.63
N GLN A 57 1.44 2.09 9.57
CA GLN A 57 2.37 2.45 8.51
C GLN A 57 2.09 1.58 7.28
N LEU A 58 1.73 2.23 6.17
CA LEU A 58 1.53 1.56 4.88
C LEU A 58 2.64 1.98 3.92
N THR A 59 3.21 1.01 3.23
CA THR A 59 4.23 1.23 2.19
C THR A 59 3.74 0.63 0.88
N ILE A 60 3.78 1.40 -0.21
CA ILE A 60 3.45 0.87 -1.54
C ILE A 60 4.47 -0.18 -1.95
N THR A 61 3.99 -1.25 -2.58
CA THR A 61 4.84 -2.31 -3.11
C THR A 61 4.65 -2.43 -4.62
N ASP A 62 5.60 -3.08 -5.29
CA ASP A 62 5.52 -3.42 -6.71
C ASP A 62 5.90 -4.89 -6.92
N GLU A 63 5.93 -5.33 -8.19
CA GLU A 63 6.28 -6.72 -8.55
C GLU A 63 7.73 -7.09 -8.25
N SER A 64 8.61 -6.10 -8.03
CA SER A 64 10.00 -6.33 -7.64
C SER A 64 10.18 -6.65 -6.16
N ASP A 65 9.09 -6.61 -5.39
CA ASP A 65 9.13 -6.91 -3.98
C ASP A 65 9.44 -8.39 -3.70
N PRO A 66 10.58 -8.70 -3.06
CA PRO A 66 11.02 -10.08 -2.89
C PRO A 66 10.09 -10.92 -2.01
N GLN A 67 9.41 -10.31 -1.04
CA GLN A 67 8.49 -11.03 -0.16
C GLN A 67 7.18 -11.31 -0.88
N LEU A 68 6.68 -10.37 -1.69
CA LEU A 68 5.49 -10.59 -2.51
C LEU A 68 5.73 -11.67 -3.57
N SER A 69 6.91 -11.66 -4.19
CA SER A 69 7.36 -12.69 -5.13
C SER A 69 7.44 -14.06 -4.46
N ALA A 70 8.10 -14.16 -3.29
CA ALA A 70 8.21 -15.40 -2.53
C ALA A 70 6.83 -15.96 -2.14
N LEU A 71 5.94 -15.11 -1.61
CA LEU A 71 4.57 -15.51 -1.26
C LEU A 71 3.81 -16.04 -2.48
N THR A 72 3.90 -15.33 -3.61
CA THR A 72 3.25 -15.73 -4.86
C THR A 72 3.76 -17.09 -5.35
N ASN A 73 5.06 -17.36 -5.23
CA ASN A 73 5.65 -18.64 -5.62
C ASN A 73 5.21 -19.78 -4.68
N CYS A 74 5.20 -19.56 -3.36
CA CYS A 74 4.70 -20.56 -2.42
C CYS A 74 3.23 -20.91 -2.70
N ILE A 75 2.38 -19.91 -2.94
CA ILE A 75 0.97 -20.13 -3.27
C ILE A 75 0.84 -20.92 -4.58
N LYS A 76 1.66 -20.61 -5.60
CA LYS A 76 1.67 -21.39 -6.86
C LYS A 76 2.07 -22.84 -6.62
N GLU A 77 3.11 -23.10 -5.83
CA GLU A 77 3.54 -24.46 -5.50
C GLU A 77 2.47 -25.25 -4.74
N GLU A 78 1.74 -24.60 -3.83
CA GLU A 78 0.62 -25.23 -3.11
C GLU A 78 -0.58 -25.53 -4.01
N ILE A 79 -0.86 -24.68 -5.00
CA ILE A 79 -2.02 -24.81 -5.90
C ILE A 79 -1.71 -25.73 -7.11
N ASP A 80 -0.50 -25.70 -7.65
CA ASP A 80 -0.06 -26.54 -8.78
C ASP A 80 0.27 -27.98 -8.36
N GLY A 81 0.01 -28.36 -7.09
CA GLY A 81 0.22 -29.71 -6.59
C GLY A 81 -0.57 -30.76 -7.37
N THR A 82 0.15 -31.58 -8.15
CA THR A 82 -0.18 -32.99 -8.41
C THR A 82 -0.68 -33.65 -7.13
N GLY A 83 -2.00 -33.76 -7.00
CA GLY A 83 -2.68 -34.84 -6.30
C GLY A 83 -2.91 -36.02 -7.22
#